data_AF-A0A5K0WA32-F1
#
_entry.id   AF-A0A5K0WA32-F1
#
_cell.length_a   1.000
_cell.length_b   1.000
_cell.length_c   1.000
_cell.angle_alpha   90.00
_cell.angle_beta   90.00
_cell.angle_gamma   90.00
#
_symmetry.space_group_name_H-M   'P 1'
#
loop_
_entity.id
_entity.type
_entity.pdbx_description
1 polymer ?
#
loop_
_entity_poly.entity_id
_entity_poly.type
_entity_poly.pdbx_seq_one_letter_code
_entity_poly.pdbx_strand_id
1 'polypeptide(L)'
;ACLDDFTHHNIDVACSLLETCGRFLYRSPETTIRMANMLEILMRLKNVKNLDPRHSTLVENAYYLCKPPERSARVSKVRPPLYQ
;
A
#
# COMPACT_ATOMS: atom_id res chain seq x y z
N ALA A 1 4.03 18.26 -3.34
CA ALA A 1 3.95 18.26 -4.82
C ALA A 1 2.77 17.44 -5.34
N CYS A 2 2.69 16.10 -5.11
CA CYS A 2 1.53 15.31 -5.58
C CYS A 2 0.44 15.09 -4.50
N LEU A 3 0.82 15.04 -3.21
CA LEU A 3 -0.15 14.93 -2.10
C LEU A 3 -0.77 16.29 -1.71
N ASP A 4 -0.06 17.39 -1.95
CA ASP A 4 -0.57 18.74 -1.67
C ASP A 4 -1.66 19.14 -2.67
N ASP A 5 -1.51 18.73 -3.93
CA ASP A 5 -2.51 18.92 -4.98
C ASP A 5 -3.08 17.58 -5.43
N PHE A 6 -4.00 17.04 -4.64
CA PHE A 6 -4.59 15.72 -4.85
C PHE A 6 -5.65 15.73 -5.98
N THR A 7 -5.19 15.93 -7.22
CA THR A 7 -5.97 15.85 -8.47
C THR A 7 -5.97 14.43 -9.02
N HIS A 8 -6.89 14.12 -9.95
CA HIS A 8 -7.01 12.78 -10.56
C HIS A 8 -5.68 12.22 -11.08
N HIS A 9 -4.93 13.02 -11.86
CA HIS A 9 -3.64 12.59 -12.41
C HIS A 9 -2.59 12.35 -11.32
N ASN A 10 -2.55 13.22 -10.31
CA ASN A 10 -1.60 13.08 -9.20
C ASN A 10 -1.89 11.85 -8.33
N ILE A 11 -3.17 11.45 -8.22
CA ILE A 11 -3.56 10.20 -7.54
C ILE A 11 -3.01 8.99 -8.31
N ASP A 12 -3.18 8.94 -9.63
CA ASP A 12 -2.67 7.84 -10.46
C ASP A 12 -1.14 7.71 -10.37
N VAL A 13 -0.43 8.84 -10.44
CA VAL A 13 1.04 8.87 -10.32
C VAL A 13 1.50 8.43 -8.93
N ALA A 14 0.85 8.93 -7.86
CA ALA A 14 1.17 8.53 -6.49
C ALA A 14 0.91 7.04 -6.25
N CYS A 15 -0.22 6.51 -6.72
CA CYS A 15 -0.55 5.09 -6.58
C CYS A 15 0.42 4.21 -7.37
N SER A 16 0.77 4.58 -8.61
CA SER A 16 1.74 3.84 -9.42
C SER A 16 3.12 3.74 -8.76
N LEU A 17 3.57 4.85 -8.15
CA LEU A 17 4.83 4.86 -7.39
C LEU A 17 4.74 3.95 -6.17
N LEU A 18 3.66 4.06 -5.39
CA LEU A 18 3.41 3.22 -4.21
C LEU A 18 3.37 1.72 -4.56
N GLU A 19 2.77 1.35 -5.70
CA GLU A 19 2.72 -0.03 -6.16
C GLU A 19 4.11 -0.61 -6.47
N THR A 20 5.02 0.23 -6.98
CA THR A 20 6.34 -0.21 -7.42
C THR A 20 7.35 -0.28 -6.27
N CYS A 21 7.46 0.79 -5.48
CA CYS A 21 8.50 0.92 -4.45
C CYS A 21 7.98 1.01 -3.02
N GLY A 22 6.68 1.19 -2.82
CA GLY A 22 6.12 1.47 -1.50
C GLY A 22 6.32 0.34 -0.48
N ARG A 23 6.28 -0.92 -0.90
CA ARG A 23 6.56 -2.07 -0.03
C ARG A 23 8.02 -2.11 0.43
N PHE A 24 8.96 -1.72 -0.43
CA PHE A 24 10.39 -1.64 -0.07
C PHE A 24 10.60 -0.52 0.94
N LEU A 25 10.08 0.68 0.65
CA LEU A 25 10.18 1.85 1.54
C LEU A 25 9.50 1.63 2.90
N TYR A 26 8.40 0.87 2.95
CA TYR A 26 7.72 0.57 4.20
C TYR A 26 8.52 -0.41 5.09
N ARG A 27 9.29 -1.32 4.49
CA ARG A 27 10.09 -2.33 5.20
C ARG A 27 11.46 -1.84 5.64
N SER A 28 12.00 -0.84 4.97
CA SER A 28 13.31 -0.27 5.30
C SER A 28 13.21 0.59 6.57
N PRO A 29 14.01 0.32 7.62
CA PRO A 29 13.90 1.01 8.91
C PRO A 29 14.15 2.52 8.83
N GLU A 30 14.97 2.96 7.88
CA GLU A 30 15.31 4.38 7.67
C GLU A 30 14.14 5.17 7.06
N THR A 31 13.28 4.52 6.27
CA THR A 31 12.20 5.18 5.50
C THR A 31 10.79 4.76 5.95
N THR A 32 10.67 3.75 6.81
CA THR A 32 9.39 3.21 7.28
C THR A 32 8.47 4.26 7.91
N ILE A 33 9.01 5.14 8.75
CA ILE A 33 8.22 6.20 9.44
C ILE A 33 7.65 7.18 8.41
N ARG A 34 8.50 7.65 7.48
CA ARG A 34 8.08 8.58 6.43
C ARG A 34 7.02 7.93 5.54
N MET A 35 7.21 6.66 5.17
CA MET A 35 6.28 5.92 4.34
C MET A 35 4.94 5.70 5.04
N ALA A 36 4.95 5.35 6.34
CA ALA A 36 3.74 5.18 7.13
C ALA A 36 2.92 6.48 7.21
N ASN A 37 3.57 7.61 7.49
CA ASN A 37 2.92 8.93 7.48
C ASN A 37 2.31 9.26 6.11
N MET A 38 3.03 8.94 5.03
CA MET A 38 2.57 9.20 3.66
C MET A 38 1.32 8.38 3.31
N LEU A 39 1.28 7.10 3.72
CA LEU A 39 0.11 6.23 3.57
C LEU A 39 -1.10 6.72 4.39
N GLU A 40 -0.88 7.24 5.59
CA GLU A 40 -1.94 7.81 6.42
C GLU A 40 -2.54 9.08 5.80
N ILE A 41 -1.69 9.97 5.28
CA ILE A 41 -2.14 11.17 4.55
C ILE A 41 -2.96 10.77 3.32
N LEU A 42 -2.52 9.77 2.55
CA LEU A 42 -3.22 9.26 1.37
C LEU A 42 -4.65 8.79 1.73
N MET A 43 -4.78 8.02 2.82
CA MET A 43 -6.09 7.56 3.32
C MET A 43 -6.95 8.70 3.85
N ARG A 44 -6.37 9.69 4.53
CA ARG A 44 -7.10 10.87 4.98
C ARG A 44 -7.63 11.69 3.80
N LEU A 45 -6.80 11.92 2.78
CA LEU A 45 -7.18 12.65 1.57
C LEU A 45 -8.29 11.92 0.81
N LYS A 46 -8.24 10.58 0.71
CA LYS A 46 -9.32 9.76 0.14
C LYS A 46 -10.68 10.09 0.77
N ASN A 47 -10.72 10.15 2.10
CA ASN A 47 -11.95 10.41 2.86
C ASN A 47 -12.41 11.88 2.78
N VAL A 48 -11.49 12.85 2.85
CA VAL A 48 -11.84 14.28 2.86
C VAL A 48 -12.21 14.78 1.46
N LYS A 49 -11.53 14.33 0.42
CA LYS A 49 -11.75 14.78 -0.97
C LYS A 49 -12.93 14.08 -1.65
N ASN A 50 -13.57 13.09 -1.01
CA ASN A 50 -14.65 12.27 -1.59
C ASN A 50 -14.32 11.85 -3.03
N LEU A 51 -13.22 11.12 -3.18
CA LEU A 51 -12.74 10.71 -4.49
C LEU A 51 -13.77 9.84 -5.22
N ASP A 52 -13.76 9.90 -6.55
CA ASP A 52 -14.51 8.97 -7.39
C ASP A 52 -14.20 7.51 -7.00
N PRO A 53 -15.19 6.59 -7.05
CA PRO A 53 -15.01 5.20 -6.65
C PRO A 53 -13.78 4.53 -7.25
N ARG A 54 -13.45 4.82 -8.52
CA ARG A 54 -12.28 4.27 -9.20
C ARG A 54 -10.98 4.65 -8.48
N HIS A 55 -10.80 5.94 -8.17
CA HIS A 55 -9.60 6.44 -7.50
C HIS A 55 -9.55 6.00 -6.02
N SER A 56 -10.72 5.93 -5.36
CA SER A 56 -10.80 5.40 -3.99
C SER A 56 -10.29 3.96 -3.92
N THR A 57 -10.72 3.10 -4.85
CA THR A 57 -10.24 1.71 -4.93
C THR A 57 -8.74 1.64 -5.27
N LEU A 58 -8.25 2.51 -6.18
CA LEU A 58 -6.82 2.55 -6.52
C LEU A 58 -5.95 2.87 -5.30
N VAL A 59 -6.36 3.87 -4.52
CA VAL A 59 -5.70 4.28 -3.26
C VAL A 59 -5.68 3.14 -2.24
N GLU A 60 -6.80 2.45 -2.06
CA GLU A 60 -6.89 1.29 -1.15
C GLU A 60 -5.97 0.15 -1.59
N ASN A 61 -5.96 -0.19 -2.88
CA ASN A 61 -5.10 -1.24 -3.43
C ASN A 61 -3.62 -0.93 -3.19
N ALA A 62 -3.19 0.30 -3.51
CA ALA A 62 -1.81 0.73 -3.29
C ALA A 62 -1.44 0.70 -1.79
N TYR A 63 -2.36 1.12 -0.91
CA TYR A 63 -2.16 1.08 0.55
C TYR A 63 -1.93 -0.35 1.05
N TYR A 64 -2.83 -1.28 0.70
CA TYR A 64 -2.74 -2.68 1.15
C TYR A 64 -1.59 -3.44 0.49
N LEU A 65 -1.12 -3.02 -0.68
CA LEU A 65 0.09 -3.58 -1.28
C LEU A 65 1.35 -3.16 -0.51
N CYS A 66 1.41 -1.89 -0.08
CA CYS A 66 2.54 -1.36 0.70
C CYS A 66 2.58 -1.92 2.12
N LYS A 67 1.43 -1.89 2.80
CA LYS A 67 1.21 -2.40 4.15
C LYS A 67 0.29 -3.62 4.07
N PRO A 68 0.81 -4.79 3.65
CA PRO A 68 0.00 -5.99 3.63
C PRO A 68 -0.55 -6.23 5.04
N PRO A 69 -1.85 -6.54 5.17
CA PRO A 69 -2.40 -6.94 6.46
C PRO A 69 -1.60 -8.14 6.99
N GLU A 70 -1.58 -8.32 8.31
CA GLU A 70 -1.01 -9.53 8.92
C GLU A 70 -1.75 -10.76 8.38
N ARG A 71 -1.29 -11.28 7.25
CA ARG A 71 -1.68 -12.60 6.78
C ARG A 71 -0.95 -13.55 7.70
N SER A 72 -1.73 -14.27 8.51
CA SER A 72 -1.27 -15.44 9.23
C SER A 72 -0.33 -16.23 8.32
N ALA A 73 0.89 -16.49 8.81
CA ALA A 73 1.90 -17.23 8.06
C ALA A 73 1.23 -18.46 7.46
N ARG A 74 1.33 -18.61 6.14
CA ARG A 74 0.72 -19.72 5.44
C ARG A 74 1.29 -20.99 6.07
N VAL A 75 0.48 -21.72 6.86
CA VAL A 75 0.93 -22.95 7.51
C VAL A 75 1.32 -23.90 6.39
N SER A 76 2.63 -24.12 6.22
CA SER A 76 3.09 -25.15 5.31
C SER A 76 2.57 -26.47 5.88
N LYS A 77 1.75 -27.17 5.10
CA LYS A 77 1.38 -28.54 5.47
C LYS A 77 2.67 -29.35 5.44
N VAL A 78 3.15 -29.75 6.62
CA VAL A 78 4.26 -30.70 6.74
C VAL A 78 3.77 -31.99 6.10
N ARG A 79 4.25 -32.29 4.89
CA ARG A 79 3.99 -33.57 4.26
C ARG A 79 5.03 -34.54 4.82
N PRO A 80 4.62 -35.68 5.41
CA PRO A 80 5.59 -36.70 5.77
C PRO A 80 6.32 -37.18 4.51
N PRO A 81 7.60 -37.58 4.62
CA PRO A 81 8.33 -38.15 3.50
C PRO A 81 7.57 -39.36 2.95
N LEU A 82 7.38 -39.41 1.63
CA LEU A 82 6.92 -40.61 0.94
C LEU A 82 7.96 -41.69 1.21
N TYR A 83 7.54 -42.76 1.89
CA TYR A 83 8.39 -43.92 2.18
C TYR A 83 9.00 -44.45 0.88
N GLN A 84 10.29 -44.76 0.94
CA GLN A 84 11.08 -45.32 -0.16
C GLN A 84 10.70 -46.79 -0.42
#